data_AF-A0AAN1PHZ6-F1
#
_entry.id   AF-A0AAN1PHZ6-F1
#
_cell.length_a   1.000
_cell.length_b   1.000
_cell.length_c   1.000
_cell.angle_alpha   90.00
_cell.angle_beta   90.00
_cell.angle_gamma   90.00
#
_symmetry.space_group_name_H-M   'P 1'
#
loop_
_entity.id
_entity.type
_entity.pdbx_description
1 polymer ?
#
loop_
_entity_poly.entity_id
_entity_poly.type
_entity_poly.pdbx_seq_one_letter_code
_entity_poly.pdbx_strand_id
1 'polypeptide(L)' 'MAAEANRIARKCERAVITAYKELREVGTADVTAFNACTTLYRIHHPEASVNEARRLVSEWIDHHVVRMDSGPTKGCDCN' A
#
# COMPACT_ATOMS: atom_id res chain seq x y z
N MET A 1 12.66 -11.46 -2.30
CA MET A 1 12.33 -10.05 -2.57
C MET A 1 11.71 -9.38 -1.34
N ALA A 2 12.47 -9.28 -0.24
CA ALA A 2 12.02 -8.64 1.02
C ALA A 2 12.74 -7.31 1.31
N ALA A 3 13.85 -7.05 0.62
CA ALA A 3 14.76 -5.94 0.94
C ALA A 3 14.20 -4.56 0.58
N GLU A 4 13.38 -4.43 -0.46
CA GLU A 4 12.80 -3.14 -0.87
C GLU A 4 11.67 -2.67 0.06
N ALA A 5 10.79 -3.57 0.48
CA ALA A 5 9.74 -3.25 1.46
C ALA A 5 10.33 -2.85 2.82
N ASN A 6 11.53 -3.32 3.16
CA ASN A 6 12.21 -2.99 4.41
C ASN A 6 12.64 -1.50 4.48
N ARG A 7 12.69 -0.78 3.35
CA ARG A 7 12.97 0.67 3.32
C ARG A 7 11.73 1.53 3.58
N ILE A 8 10.55 0.93 3.55
CA ILE A 8 9.30 1.64 3.84
C ILE A 8 9.19 1.83 5.35
N ALA A 9 9.31 3.09 5.79
CA ALA A 9 9.31 3.45 7.20
C ALA A 9 7.95 3.21 7.87
N ARG A 10 6.85 3.60 7.20
CA ARG A 10 5.49 3.47 7.74
C ARG A 10 5.02 2.01 7.68
N LYS A 11 4.60 1.46 8.82
CA LYS A 11 4.17 0.06 8.93
C LYS A 11 2.93 -0.26 8.08
N CYS A 12 1.93 0.64 8.07
CA CYS A 12 0.71 0.47 7.28
C CYS A 12 1.00 0.51 5.78
N GLU A 13 1.85 1.43 5.32
CA GLU A 13 2.31 1.50 3.94
C GLU A 13 3.05 0.22 3.56
N ARG A 14 3.99 -0.23 4.41
CA ARG A 14 4.72 -1.48 4.19
C ARG A 14 3.77 -2.68 4.09
N ALA A 15 2.79 -2.78 5.00
CA ALA A 15 1.80 -3.86 4.99
C ALA A 15 0.99 -3.85 3.68
N VAL A 16 0.53 -2.68 3.24
CA VAL A 16 -0.20 -2.52 1.98
C VAL A 16 0.64 -2.93 0.78
N ILE A 17 1.89 -2.44 0.67
CA ILE A 17 2.74 -2.72 -0.48
C ILE A 17 3.16 -4.19 -0.54
N THR A 18 3.48 -4.78 0.61
CA THR A 18 3.75 -6.22 0.69
C THR A 18 2.54 -7.03 0.23
N ALA A 19 1.35 -6.75 0.79
CA ALA A 19 0.12 -7.46 0.41
C ALA A 19 -0.22 -7.29 -1.08
N TYR A 20 -0.05 -6.09 -1.64
CA TYR A 20 -0.31 -5.84 -3.06
C TYR A 20 0.62 -6.67 -3.96
N LYS A 21 1.92 -6.72 -3.64
CA LYS A 21 2.90 -7.51 -4.39
C LYS A 21 2.59 -9.02 -4.29
N GLU A 22 2.29 -9.51 -3.10
CA GLU A 22 1.94 -10.93 -2.86
C GLU A 22 0.66 -11.33 -3.60
N LEU A 23 -0.39 -10.49 -3.56
CA LEU A 23 -1.64 -10.74 -4.28
C LEU A 23 -1.41 -10.82 -5.80
N ARG A 24 -0.57 -9.95 -6.36
CA ARG A 24 -0.20 -10.00 -7.79
C ARG A 24 0.63 -11.23 -8.11
N GLU A 25 1.54 -11.63 -7.23
CA GLU A 25 2.38 -12.83 -7.41
C GLU A 25 1.53 -14.10 -7.53
N VAL A 26 0.44 -14.20 -6.75
CA VAL A 26 -0.50 -15.33 -6.84
C VAL A 26 -1.56 -15.18 -7.95
N GLY A 27 -1.44 -14.16 -8.82
CA GLY A 27 -2.30 -13.97 -9.99
C GLY A 27 -3.60 -13.19 -9.72
N THR A 28 -3.73 -12.50 -8.59
CA THR A 28 -4.88 -11.62 -8.34
C THR A 28 -4.86 -10.42 -9.29
N ALA A 29 -5.99 -10.12 -9.93
CA ALA A 29 -6.13 -8.96 -10.80
C ALA A 29 -5.89 -7.64 -10.04
N ASP A 30 -5.23 -6.66 -10.69
CA ASP A 30 -4.78 -5.41 -10.07
C ASP A 30 -5.91 -4.65 -9.34
N VAL A 31 -7.10 -4.53 -9.95
CA VAL A 31 -8.25 -3.85 -9.33
C VAL A 31 -8.72 -4.57 -8.06
N THR A 32 -8.73 -5.91 -8.07
CA THR A 32 -9.09 -6.72 -6.90
C THR A 32 -8.05 -6.59 -5.81
N ALA A 33 -6.75 -6.66 -6.15
CA ALA A 33 -5.65 -6.48 -5.21
C ALA A 33 -5.67 -5.07 -4.59
N PHE A 34 -5.94 -4.04 -5.39
CA PHE A 34 -6.10 -2.66 -4.93
C PHE A 34 -7.26 -2.50 -3.92
N ASN A 35 -8.42 -3.07 -4.21
CA ASN A 35 -9.57 -3.02 -3.31
C ASN A 35 -9.31 -3.76 -1.99
N ALA A 36 -8.61 -4.91 -2.05
CA ALA A 36 -8.17 -5.64 -0.86
C ALA A 36 -7.21 -4.80 -0.01
N CYS A 37 -6.23 -4.13 -0.63
CA CYS A 37 -5.28 -3.25 0.04
C CYS A 37 -5.95 -2.01 0.65
N THR A 38 -6.95 -1.43 -0.03
CA THR A 38 -7.77 -0.34 0.52
C THR A 38 -8.53 -0.80 1.77
N THR A 39 -9.02 -2.04 1.77
CA THR A 39 -9.71 -2.63 2.94
C THR A 39 -8.72 -2.89 4.07
N LEU A 40 -7.55 -3.47 3.78
CA LEU A 40 -6.48 -3.71 4.74
C LEU A 40 -6.05 -2.40 5.43
N TYR A 41 -5.84 -1.33 4.67
CA TYR A 41 -5.51 -0.02 5.24
C TYR A 41 -6.56 0.46 6.24
N ARG A 42 -7.85 0.32 5.92
CA ARG A 42 -8.96 0.74 6.80
C ARG A 42 -9.16 -0.14 8.03
N ILE A 43 -8.68 -1.38 8.03
CA ILE A 43 -8.65 -2.20 9.25
C ILE A 43 -7.67 -1.60 10.27
N HIS A 44 -6.56 -1.04 9.80
CA HIS A 44 -5.59 -0.32 10.65
C HIS A 44 -6.01 1.12 10.95
N HIS A 45 -6.70 1.77 10.01
CA HIS A 45 -7.18 3.15 10.08
C HIS A 45 -8.70 3.21 9.93
N PRO A 46 -9.47 2.75 10.94
CA PRO A 46 -10.93 2.80 10.88
C PRO A 46 -11.49 4.23 10.77
N GLU A 47 -10.72 5.22 11.23
CA GLU A 47 -11.01 6.65 11.11
C GLU A 47 -10.93 7.17 9.67
N ALA A 48 -10.18 6.51 8.81
CA ALA A 48 -9.96 6.99 7.44
C ALA A 48 -11.20 6.75 6.57
N SER A 49 -11.58 7.78 5.83
CA SER A 49 -12.64 7.67 4.83
C SER A 49 -12.23 6.72 3.69
N VAL A 50 -13.22 6.15 2.98
CA VAL A 50 -12.95 5.28 1.82
C VAL A 50 -12.17 6.02 0.73
N ASN A 51 -12.47 7.31 0.53
CA ASN A 51 -11.80 8.13 -0.49
C ASN A 51 -10.33 8.40 -0.13
N GLU A 52 -10.07 8.69 1.14
CA GLU A 52 -8.72 8.87 1.66
C GLU A 52 -7.89 7.59 1.55
N ALA A 53 -8.47 6.46 1.98
CA ALA A 53 -7.84 5.14 1.87
C ALA A 53 -7.45 4.82 0.42
N ARG A 54 -8.39 4.98 -0.53
CA ARG A 54 -8.13 4.75 -1.96
C ARG A 54 -7.01 5.65 -2.47
N ARG A 55 -7.06 6.95 -2.14
CA ARG A 55 -6.04 7.91 -2.55
C ARG A 55 -4.65 7.51 -2.05
N LEU A 56 -4.50 7.25 -0.75
CA LEU A 56 -3.20 6.90 -0.16
C LEU A 56 -2.67 5.58 -0.73
N VAL A 57 -3.52 4.54 -0.81
CA VAL A 57 -3.11 3.24 -1.37
C VAL A 57 -2.70 3.36 -2.84
N SER A 58 -3.43 4.15 -3.65
CA SER A 58 -3.05 4.41 -5.05
C SER A 58 -1.69 5.09 -5.16
N GLU A 59 -1.43 6.14 -4.36
CA GLU A 59 -0.16 6.87 -4.37
C GLU A 59 1.01 5.95 -3.98
N TRP A 60 0.81 5.06 -2.99
CA TRP A 60 1.86 4.12 -2.58
C TRP A 60 2.13 3.06 -3.65
N ILE A 61 1.10 2.52 -4.29
CA ILE A 61 1.27 1.53 -5.37
C ILE A 61 1.98 2.19 -6.56
N ASP A 62 1.57 3.39 -6.96
CA ASP A 62 2.23 4.14 -8.02
C ASP A 62 3.72 4.35 -7.69
N HIS A 63 4.04 4.82 -6.48
CA HIS A 63 5.42 5.07 -6.08
C HIS A 63 6.28 3.79 -6.03
N HIS A 64 5.84 2.76 -5.30
CA HIS A 64 6.66 1.58 -4.97
C HIS A 64 6.59 0.46 -6.00
N VAL A 65 5.54 0.41 -6.82
CA VAL A 65 5.29 -0.70 -7.74
C VAL A 65 5.38 -0.25 -9.19
N VAL A 66 4.84 0.92 -9.53
CA VAL A 66 4.88 1.44 -10.91
C VAL A 66 6.20 2.18 -11.17
N ARG A 67 6.53 3.16 -10.33
CA ARG A 67 7.76 3.96 -10.45
C ARG A 67 8.98 3.29 -9.84
N MET A 68 8.78 2.37 -8.90
CA MET A 68 9.84 1.67 -8.15
C MET A 68 10.81 2.67 -7.49
N ASP A 69 10.29 3.79 -6.99
CA ASP A 69 11.07 4.79 -6.28
C ASP A 69 11.29 4.32 -4.82
N SER A 70 12.38 4.80 -4.22
CA SER A 70 12.80 4.48 -2.85
C SER A 70 12.77 5.70 -1.93
N GLY A 71 12.33 6.85 -2.44
CA GLY A 71 12.11 8.06 -1.67
C GLY A 71 10.92 7.99 -0.71
N PRO A 72 10.69 9.06 0.07
CA PRO A 72 9.51 9.15 0.93
C PRO A 72 8.24 9.37 0.08
N THR A 73 7.15 8.70 0.46
CA THR A 73 5.81 8.96 -0.10
C THR A 73 5.00 9.89 0.79
N LYS A 74 3.92 10.47 0.24
CA LYS A 74 2.86 11.07 1.05
C LYS A 74 2.17 9.97 1.84
N GLY A 75 1.87 10.21 3.11
CA GLY A 75 1.43 9.17 4.04
C GLY A 75 0.30 9.57 4.96
N CYS A 76 -0.08 8.65 5.84
CA CYS A 76 -0.81 8.98 7.05
C CYS A 76 0.13 9.47 8.15
N ASP A 77 -0.41 10.23 9.10
CA ASP A 77 0.26 10.72 10.30
C ASP A 77 0.32 9.64 11.41
N CYS A 78 0.41 8.39 10.98
CA CYS A 78 0.40 7.17 11.77
C CYS A 78 1.85 6.80 12.18
N ASN A 79 2.03 6.36 13.44
CA ASN A 79 3.36 6.13 14.04
C ASN A 79 3.93 4.73 13.74
#